data_AF-Q52ZP9-F1
#
_entry.id   AF-Q52ZP9-F1
#
_cell.length_a   1.000
_cell.length_b   1.000
_cell.length_c   1.000
_cell.angle_alpha   90.00
_cell.angle_beta   90.00
_cell.angle_gamma   90.00
#
_symmetry.space_group_name_H-M   'P 1'
#
loop_
_entity.id
_entity.type
_entity.pdbx_description
1 polymer ?
#
loop_
_entity_poly.entity_id
_entity_poly.type
_entity_poly.pdbx_seq_one_letter_code
_entity_poly.pdbx_strand_id
1 'polypeptide(L)'
;SFLSSRGKLYEFSSSCMQDTIERYRRNTRSAQPLQRSDEQNMQNLKQETASLMKKIELLEASKRKLMGVGLGSCSLEVLQQIEQQLEKCVSTVRARKYQVYKYQIEQLKEKEKVLLAENSRLSKQPQPQLLQLPPPPPPNDHPRENQPYAESSSPSSDVVTELFIGLHRSS
;
A
#
# COMPACT_ATOMS: atom_id res chain seq x y z
N SER A 1 -59.63 -4.15 -32.67
CA SER A 1 -60.50 -4.45 -33.83
C SER A 1 -61.92 -4.59 -33.33
N PHE A 2 -62.82 -3.67 -33.67
CA PHE A 2 -64.25 -3.89 -33.42
C PHE A 2 -64.89 -4.40 -34.70
N LEU A 3 -65.54 -5.56 -34.62
CA LEU A 3 -66.27 -6.17 -35.72
C LEU A 3 -67.63 -5.48 -35.90
N SER A 4 -67.91 -5.01 -37.10
CA SER A 4 -69.25 -4.59 -37.52
C SER A 4 -69.88 -5.69 -38.36
N SER A 5 -71.00 -6.23 -37.90
CA SER A 5 -71.72 -7.39 -38.45
C SER A 5 -72.52 -7.11 -39.74
N ARG A 6 -72.35 -5.94 -40.38
CA ARG A 6 -73.07 -5.57 -41.62
C ARG A 6 -72.19 -5.21 -42.81
N GLY A 7 -70.92 -5.61 -42.82
CA GLY A 7 -70.10 -5.61 -44.04
C GLY A 7 -69.88 -4.23 -44.68
N LYS A 8 -69.99 -3.14 -43.91
CA LYS A 8 -69.58 -1.80 -44.36
C LYS A 8 -68.24 -1.47 -43.71
N LEU A 9 -67.19 -1.44 -44.55
CA LEU A 9 -65.84 -1.04 -44.19
C LEU A 9 -65.89 0.46 -43.83
N TYR A 10 -65.82 0.78 -42.54
CA TYR A 10 -65.80 2.17 -42.09
C TYR A 10 -64.37 2.70 -42.21
N GLU A 11 -64.12 3.55 -43.21
CA GLU A 11 -62.88 4.33 -43.36
C GLU A 11 -62.79 5.39 -42.24
N PHE A 12 -62.46 4.98 -41.03
CA PHE A 12 -62.05 5.90 -39.97
C PHE A 12 -60.63 5.56 -39.54
N SER A 13 -59.64 5.84 -40.39
CA SER A 13 -58.22 5.95 -39.99
C SER A 13 -57.22 6.31 -41.12
N SER A 14 -57.62 6.68 -42.33
CA SER A 14 -56.62 6.93 -43.39
C SER A 14 -55.74 8.15 -43.08
N SER A 15 -56.31 9.25 -42.56
CA SER A 15 -55.54 10.48 -42.30
C SER A 15 -54.56 10.31 -41.13
N CYS A 16 -54.96 9.65 -40.04
CA CYS A 16 -54.12 9.52 -38.85
C CYS A 16 -53.00 8.48 -38.99
N MET A 17 -53.18 7.45 -39.82
CA MET A 17 -52.14 6.44 -40.08
C MET A 17 -50.96 7.06 -40.82
N GLN A 18 -51.22 7.86 -41.86
CA GLN A 18 -50.17 8.50 -42.63
C GLN A 18 -49.36 9.48 -41.76
N ASP A 19 -50.05 10.30 -40.97
CA ASP A 19 -49.43 11.22 -40.01
C ASP A 19 -48.60 10.47 -38.95
N THR A 20 -49.08 9.31 -38.50
CA THR A 20 -48.37 8.47 -37.53
C THR A 20 -47.10 7.88 -38.17
N ILE A 21 -47.20 7.33 -39.38
CA ILE A 21 -46.05 6.79 -40.14
C ILE A 21 -45.01 7.87 -40.39
N GLU A 22 -45.43 9.08 -40.76
CA GLU A 22 -44.52 10.21 -40.97
C GLU A 22 -43.84 10.67 -39.67
N ARG A 23 -44.57 10.70 -38.55
CA ARG A 23 -43.99 10.97 -37.24
C ARG A 23 -42.91 9.95 -36.87
N TYR A 24 -43.18 8.66 -37.08
CA TYR A 24 -42.19 7.60 -36.84
C TYR A 24 -40.96 7.74 -37.75
N ARG A 25 -41.15 8.03 -39.04
CA ARG A 25 -40.06 8.28 -39.99
C ARG A 25 -39.22 9.51 -39.63
N ARG A 26 -39.85 10.58 -39.16
CA ARG A 26 -39.15 11.78 -38.70
C ARG A 26 -38.34 11.49 -37.44
N ASN A 27 -38.93 10.77 -36.48
CA ASN A 27 -38.28 10.42 -35.22
C ASN A 27 -37.09 9.45 -35.40
N THR A 28 -37.20 8.50 -36.32
CA THR A 28 -36.09 7.59 -36.68
C THR A 28 -34.97 8.31 -37.44
N ARG A 29 -35.29 9.25 -38.34
CA ARG A 29 -34.28 10.09 -39.00
C ARG A 29 -33.57 11.04 -38.03
N SER A 30 -34.26 11.57 -37.02
CA SER A 30 -33.64 12.39 -35.98
C SER A 30 -32.83 11.58 -34.96
N ALA A 31 -33.17 10.30 -34.75
CA ALA A 31 -32.41 9.40 -33.89
C ALA A 31 -31.14 8.83 -34.55
N GLN A 32 -31.10 8.75 -35.87
CA GLN A 32 -29.95 8.21 -36.62
C GLN A 32 -28.61 8.92 -36.33
N PRO A 33 -28.53 10.26 -36.26
CA PRO A 33 -27.32 10.97 -35.86
C PRO A 33 -26.87 10.67 -34.43
N LEU A 34 -27.82 10.56 -33.47
CA LEU A 34 -27.52 10.16 -32.09
C LEU A 34 -26.94 8.75 -32.04
N GLN A 35 -27.60 7.80 -32.72
CA GLN A 35 -27.17 6.41 -32.74
C GLN A 35 -25.77 6.24 -33.36
N ARG A 36 -25.46 6.98 -34.45
CA ARG A 36 -24.11 7.03 -35.02
C ARG A 36 -23.09 7.66 -34.06
N SER A 37 -23.48 8.69 -33.31
CA SER A 37 -22.63 9.33 -32.30
C SER A 37 -22.32 8.36 -31.15
N ASP A 38 -23.31 7.60 -30.70
CA ASP A 38 -23.16 6.59 -29.64
C ASP A 38 -22.29 5.42 -30.10
N GLU A 39 -22.47 4.95 -31.34
CA GLU A 39 -21.61 3.92 -31.96
C GLU A 39 -20.17 4.39 -32.09
N GLN A 40 -19.95 5.63 -32.55
CA GLN A 40 -18.62 6.23 -32.65
C GLN A 40 -17.97 6.38 -31.27
N ASN A 41 -18.74 6.82 -30.26
CA ASN A 41 -18.26 6.94 -28.89
C ASN A 41 -17.87 5.58 -28.29
N MET A 42 -18.69 4.55 -28.50
CA MET A 42 -18.38 3.19 -28.09
C MET A 42 -17.12 2.66 -28.80
N GLN A 43 -16.91 2.98 -30.08
CA GLN A 43 -15.70 2.61 -30.81
C GLN A 43 -14.46 3.33 -30.27
N ASN A 44 -14.58 4.62 -29.94
CA ASN A 44 -13.52 5.39 -29.31
C ASN A 44 -13.13 4.80 -27.94
N LEU A 45 -14.11 4.47 -27.10
CA LEU A 45 -13.90 3.83 -25.79
C LEU A 45 -13.20 2.48 -25.92
N LYS A 46 -13.59 1.67 -26.93
CA LYS A 46 -12.91 0.39 -27.22
C LYS A 46 -11.46 0.61 -27.62
N GLN A 47 -11.19 1.59 -28.47
CA GLN A 47 -9.83 1.92 -28.88
C GLN A 47 -8.98 2.44 -27.70
N GLU A 48 -9.55 3.30 -26.86
CA GLU A 48 -8.89 3.80 -25.65
C GLU A 48 -8.57 2.66 -24.69
N THR A 49 -9.52 1.75 -24.47
CA THR A 49 -9.33 0.55 -23.64
C THR A 49 -8.20 -0.32 -24.18
N ALA A 50 -8.18 -0.58 -25.49
CA ALA A 50 -7.12 -1.37 -26.12
C ALA A 50 -5.74 -0.68 -26.02
N SER A 51 -5.71 0.65 -26.16
CA SER A 51 -4.49 1.45 -25.98
C SER A 51 -3.97 1.36 -24.55
N LEU A 52 -4.86 1.48 -23.56
CA LEU A 52 -4.50 1.37 -22.15
C LEU A 52 -3.98 -0.03 -21.81
N MET A 53 -4.64 -1.08 -22.31
CA MET A 53 -4.20 -2.46 -22.13
C MET A 53 -2.78 -2.68 -22.68
N LYS A 54 -2.51 -2.20 -23.90
CA LYS A 54 -1.15 -2.26 -24.47
C LYS A 54 -0.13 -1.50 -23.64
N LYS A 55 -0.50 -0.35 -23.06
CA LYS A 55 0.38 0.41 -22.16
C LYS A 55 0.70 -0.37 -20.88
N ILE A 56 -0.29 -1.04 -20.30
CA ILE A 56 -0.10 -1.90 -19.13
C ILE A 56 0.88 -3.04 -19.46
N GLU A 57 0.66 -3.75 -20.57
CA GLU A 57 1.54 -4.85 -21.00
C GLU A 57 3.00 -4.41 -21.17
N LEU A 58 3.21 -3.23 -21.78
CA LEU A 58 4.55 -2.66 -21.95
C LEU A 58 5.20 -2.32 -20.60
N LEU A 59 4.44 -1.74 -19.67
CA LEU A 59 4.93 -1.42 -18.32
C LEU A 59 5.27 -2.69 -17.54
N GLU A 60 4.44 -3.72 -17.61
CA GLU A 60 4.69 -5.00 -16.97
C GLU A 60 5.89 -5.73 -17.55
N ALA A 61 6.04 -5.71 -18.88
CA ALA A 61 7.22 -6.25 -19.56
C ALA A 61 8.50 -5.50 -19.11
N SER A 62 8.46 -4.17 -19.06
CA SER A 62 9.56 -3.35 -18.56
C SER A 62 9.89 -3.68 -17.10
N LYS A 63 8.88 -3.78 -16.22
CA LYS A 63 9.05 -4.19 -14.83
C LYS A 63 9.73 -5.56 -14.71
N ARG A 64 9.28 -6.56 -15.49
CA ARG A 64 9.91 -7.90 -15.49
C ARG A 64 11.39 -7.83 -15.87
N LYS A 65 11.74 -7.06 -16.88
CA LYS A 65 13.14 -6.85 -17.29
C LYS A 65 13.97 -6.19 -16.18
N LEU A 66 13.45 -5.14 -15.54
CA LEU A 66 14.11 -4.50 -14.39
C LEU A 66 14.28 -5.46 -13.19
N MET A 67 13.42 -6.46 -13.05
CA MET A 67 13.54 -7.54 -12.05
C MET A 67 14.46 -8.69 -12.51
N GLY A 68 15.13 -8.57 -13.66
CA GLY A 68 16.03 -9.60 -14.19
C GLY A 68 15.33 -10.77 -14.87
N VAL A 69 14.01 -10.69 -15.12
CA VAL A 69 13.23 -11.78 -15.71
C VAL A 69 13.08 -11.58 -17.22
N GLY A 70 13.30 -12.65 -18.01
CA GLY A 70 13.07 -12.63 -19.46
C GLY A 70 14.10 -11.81 -20.25
N LEU A 71 15.33 -11.73 -19.75
CA LEU A 71 16.40 -10.96 -20.39
C LEU A 71 17.06 -11.64 -21.60
N GLY A 72 16.85 -12.95 -21.80
CA GLY A 72 17.51 -13.72 -22.86
C GLY A 72 17.21 -13.27 -24.29
N SER A 73 16.14 -12.48 -24.50
CA SER A 73 15.79 -11.89 -25.79
C SER A 73 16.17 -10.41 -25.92
N CYS A 74 16.84 -9.83 -24.92
CA CYS A 74 17.26 -8.43 -24.95
C CYS A 74 18.57 -8.27 -25.71
N SER A 75 18.71 -7.16 -26.45
CA SER A 75 19.99 -6.78 -27.06
C SER A 75 20.96 -6.26 -26.00
N LEU A 76 22.25 -6.25 -26.33
CA LEU A 76 23.30 -5.73 -25.46
C LEU A 76 23.03 -4.27 -25.04
N GLU A 77 22.58 -3.43 -25.97
CA GLU A 77 22.25 -2.02 -25.69
C GLU A 77 21.13 -1.89 -24.65
N VAL A 78 20.06 -2.69 -24.78
CA VAL A 78 18.96 -2.68 -23.82
C VAL A 78 19.42 -3.18 -22.44
N LEU A 79 20.28 -4.19 -22.40
CA LEU A 79 20.85 -4.68 -21.14
C LEU A 79 21.70 -3.62 -20.43
N GLN A 80 22.55 -2.90 -21.19
CA GLN A 80 23.33 -1.79 -20.64
C GLN A 80 22.46 -0.66 -20.11
N GLN A 81 21.36 -0.32 -20.80
CA GLN A 81 20.41 0.68 -20.30
C GLN A 81 19.74 0.24 -18.98
N ILE A 82 19.34 -1.02 -18.89
CA ILE A 82 18.77 -1.59 -17.66
C ILE A 82 19.78 -1.52 -16.51
N GLU A 83 21.03 -1.91 -16.76
CA GLU A 83 22.11 -1.87 -15.76
C GLU A 83 22.35 -0.45 -15.25
N GLN A 84 22.54 0.52 -16.15
CA GLN A 84 22.74 1.93 -15.80
C GLN A 84 21.56 2.50 -15.01
N GLN A 85 20.33 2.16 -15.40
CA GLN A 85 19.13 2.58 -14.68
C GLN A 85 19.10 2.01 -13.26
N LEU A 86 19.39 0.72 -13.10
CA LEU A 86 19.43 0.06 -11.80
C LEU A 86 20.53 0.64 -10.90
N GLU A 87 21.72 0.84 -11.43
CA GLU A 87 22.85 1.44 -10.71
C GLU A 87 22.49 2.82 -10.18
N LYS A 88 21.93 3.69 -11.03
CA LYS A 88 21.49 5.04 -10.65
C LYS A 88 20.42 4.99 -9.55
N CYS A 89 19.44 4.09 -9.68
CA CYS A 89 18.37 3.93 -8.70
C CYS A 89 18.94 3.46 -7.34
N VAL A 90 19.80 2.44 -7.33
CA VAL A 90 20.43 1.92 -6.12
C VAL A 90 21.29 2.99 -5.44
N SER A 91 22.09 3.71 -6.22
CA SER A 91 22.90 4.83 -5.72
C SER A 91 22.03 5.90 -5.06
N THR A 92 20.93 6.29 -5.71
CA THR A 92 19.96 7.26 -5.17
C THR A 92 19.34 6.78 -3.86
N VAL A 93 18.90 5.52 -3.80
CA VAL A 93 18.31 4.94 -2.58
C VAL A 93 19.33 4.91 -1.44
N ARG A 94 20.57 4.49 -1.71
CA ARG A 94 21.64 4.45 -0.72
C ARG A 94 21.96 5.85 -0.18
N ALA A 95 22.06 6.85 -1.06
CA ALA A 95 22.30 8.23 -0.68
C ALA A 95 21.19 8.77 0.24
N ARG A 96 19.92 8.52 -0.10
CA ARG A 96 18.78 8.93 0.74
C ARG A 96 18.80 8.24 2.11
N LYS A 97 19.03 6.92 2.15
CA LYS A 97 19.16 6.17 3.40
C LYS A 97 20.29 6.73 4.27
N TYR A 98 21.44 7.02 3.67
CA TYR A 98 22.57 7.62 4.37
C TYR A 98 22.21 8.97 5.00
N GLN A 99 21.52 9.85 4.28
CA GLN A 99 21.08 11.14 4.83
C GLN A 99 20.14 10.96 6.03
N VAL A 100 19.17 10.04 5.92
CA VAL A 100 18.23 9.74 7.01
C VAL A 100 18.96 9.20 8.24
N TYR A 101 19.85 8.23 8.06
CA TYR A 101 20.61 7.66 9.19
C TYR A 101 21.57 8.66 9.80
N LYS A 102 22.24 9.47 8.97
CA LYS A 102 23.11 10.55 9.46
C LYS A 102 22.33 11.50 10.38
N TYR A 103 21.16 11.95 9.95
CA TYR A 103 20.29 12.80 10.77
C TYR A 103 19.88 12.11 12.08
N GLN A 104 19.47 10.84 12.03
CA GLN A 104 19.10 10.09 13.23
C GLN A 104 20.27 9.93 14.22
N ILE A 105 21.48 9.67 13.71
CA ILE A 105 22.69 9.58 14.53
C ILE A 105 22.98 10.92 15.22
N GLU A 106 22.85 12.04 14.51
CA GLU A 106 23.05 13.37 15.08
C GLU A 106 22.03 13.67 16.20
N GLN A 107 20.76 13.36 15.98
CA GLN A 107 19.71 13.51 16.99
C GLN A 107 19.98 12.66 18.24
N LEU A 108 20.42 11.41 18.06
CA LEU A 108 20.74 10.52 19.18
C LEU A 108 21.95 11.00 19.96
N LYS A 109 23.00 11.49 19.29
CA LYS A 109 24.18 12.08 19.96
C LYS A 109 23.81 13.28 20.79
N GLU A 110 22.89 14.13 20.31
CA GLU A 110 22.45 15.28 21.10
C GLU A 110 21.63 14.85 22.32
N LYS A 111 20.74 13.88 22.15
CA LYS A 111 19.99 13.29 23.27
C LYS A 111 20.91 12.65 24.31
N GLU A 112 21.95 11.95 23.88
CA GLU A 112 22.97 11.36 24.76
C GLU A 112 23.65 12.43 25.62
N LYS A 113 24.08 13.54 25.02
CA LYS A 113 24.70 14.65 25.77
C LYS A 113 23.77 15.22 26.84
N VAL A 114 22.50 15.45 26.49
CA VAL A 114 21.49 15.98 27.42
C VAL A 114 21.30 15.02 28.59
N LEU A 115 21.15 13.73 28.32
CA LEU A 115 20.99 12.70 29.35
C LEU A 115 22.23 12.58 30.24
N LEU A 116 23.44 12.64 29.68
CA LEU A 116 24.69 12.62 30.46
C LEU A 116 24.80 13.83 31.39
N ALA A 117 24.42 15.02 30.92
CA ALA A 117 24.40 16.24 31.72
C ALA A 117 23.38 16.13 32.87
N GLU A 118 22.18 15.60 32.59
CA GLU A 118 21.16 15.39 33.61
C GLU A 118 21.55 14.31 34.62
N ASN A 119 22.09 13.18 34.17
CA ASN A 119 22.57 12.12 35.06
C ASN A 119 23.68 12.65 36.00
N SER A 120 24.63 13.41 35.46
CA SER A 120 25.70 14.06 36.24
C SER A 120 25.17 15.09 37.24
N ARG A 121 24.02 15.71 36.97
CA ARG A 121 23.34 16.63 37.89
C ARG A 121 22.66 15.86 39.01
N LEU A 122 21.96 14.77 38.69
CA LEU A 122 21.25 13.92 39.65
C LEU A 122 22.21 13.15 40.56
N SER A 123 23.33 12.65 40.04
CA SER A 123 24.34 11.93 40.85
C SER A 123 25.00 12.82 41.91
N LYS A 124 24.98 14.14 41.70
CA LYS A 124 25.46 15.14 42.67
C LYS A 124 24.38 15.55 43.68
N GLN A 125 23.13 15.15 43.50
CA GLN A 125 22.12 15.35 44.53
C GLN A 125 22.35 14.34 45.66
N PRO A 126 22.44 14.81 46.92
CA PRO A 126 22.55 13.90 48.04
C PRO A 126 21.28 13.04 48.11
N GLN A 127 21.46 11.71 48.18
CA GLN A 127 20.37 10.80 48.49
C GLN A 127 19.75 11.25 49.83
N PRO A 128 18.42 11.49 49.90
CA PRO A 128 17.78 11.56 51.20
C PRO A 128 18.02 10.19 51.85
N GLN A 129 18.56 10.24 53.07
CA GLN A 129 18.87 9.09 53.91
C GLN A 129 17.58 8.34 54.24
N LEU A 130 17.03 7.58 53.29
CA LEU A 130 15.97 6.63 53.60
C LEU A 130 16.64 5.41 54.20
N LEU A 131 16.71 5.47 55.53
CA LEU A 131 16.91 4.39 56.47
C LEU A 131 18.32 3.81 56.45
N GLN A 132 19.18 4.41 57.26
CA GLN A 132 20.26 3.66 57.91
C GLN A 132 19.60 2.52 58.71
N LEU A 133 19.43 1.37 58.07
CA LEU A 133 19.14 0.14 58.81
C LEU A 133 20.40 -0.15 59.65
N PRO A 134 20.27 -0.42 60.95
CA PRO A 134 21.40 -0.81 61.77
C PRO A 134 22.10 -2.02 61.14
N PRO A 135 23.43 -2.16 61.29
CA PRO A 135 24.17 -3.26 60.69
C PRO A 135 23.56 -4.60 61.12
N PRO A 136 23.45 -5.58 60.21
CA PRO A 136 22.90 -6.89 60.56
C PRO A 136 23.75 -7.53 61.67
N PRO A 137 23.14 -8.27 62.61
CA PRO A 137 23.87 -8.96 63.66
C PRO A 137 24.91 -9.92 63.04
N PRO A 138 26.04 -10.18 63.72
CA PRO A 138 27.07 -11.06 63.21
C PRO A 138 26.49 -12.46 62.92
N PRO A 139 27.06 -13.19 61.93
CA PRO A 139 26.60 -14.52 61.61
C PRO A 139 26.71 -15.42 62.85
N ASN A 140 25.60 -16.01 63.28
CA ASN A 140 25.67 -17.14 64.21
C ASN A 140 26.40 -18.28 63.50
N ASP A 141 27.58 -18.65 64.01
CA ASP A 141 28.27 -19.90 63.67
C ASP A 141 27.45 -21.08 64.22
N HIS A 142 26.36 -21.41 63.52
CA HIS A 142 25.72 -22.70 63.65
C HIS A 142 25.99 -23.52 62.38
N PRO A 143 26.49 -24.77 62.50
CA PRO A 143 26.77 -25.61 61.35
C PRO A 143 25.50 -25.80 60.53
N ARG A 144 25.58 -25.53 59.22
CA ARG A 144 24.54 -25.85 58.24
C ARG A 144 24.17 -27.33 58.35
N GLU A 145 22.99 -27.61 58.88
CA GLU A 145 22.33 -28.89 58.68
C GLU A 145 21.36 -28.75 57.50
N ASN A 146 21.48 -29.69 56.56
CA ASN A 146 20.89 -29.66 55.23
C ASN A 146 19.36 -29.75 55.28
N GLN A 147 18.65 -28.92 54.52
CA GLN A 147 17.28 -29.21 54.11
C GLN A 147 16.96 -28.68 52.69
N PRO A 148 16.42 -29.52 51.79
CA PRO A 148 16.09 -29.13 50.42
C PRO A 148 14.67 -28.57 50.34
N TYR A 149 14.51 -27.33 49.90
CA TYR A 149 13.19 -26.75 49.67
C TYR A 149 13.11 -25.97 48.35
N ALA A 150 12.33 -26.57 47.45
CA ALA A 150 11.39 -26.02 46.47
C ALA A 150 11.70 -24.68 45.78
N GLU A 151 11.77 -24.78 44.45
CA GLU A 151 11.34 -23.84 43.41
C GLU A 151 10.84 -22.46 43.88
N SER A 152 11.61 -21.43 43.54
CA SER A 152 11.06 -20.11 43.25
C SER A 152 11.59 -19.68 41.88
N SER A 153 10.90 -20.15 40.84
CA SER A 153 10.96 -19.54 39.52
C SER A 153 10.53 -18.09 39.65
N SER A 154 11.50 -17.19 39.76
CA SER A 154 11.28 -15.76 39.59
C SER A 154 10.66 -15.55 38.20
N PRO A 155 9.56 -14.80 38.06
CA PRO A 155 9.00 -14.55 36.74
C PRO A 155 9.98 -13.64 35.98
N SER A 156 10.67 -14.20 35.00
CA SER A 156 11.29 -13.45 33.91
C SER A 156 10.21 -12.54 33.34
N SER A 157 10.31 -11.24 33.60
CA SER A 157 9.48 -10.27 32.91
C SER A 157 9.97 -10.23 31.46
N ASP A 158 9.27 -10.95 30.59
CA ASP A 158 9.52 -10.90 29.16
C ASP A 158 9.19 -9.50 28.66
N VAL A 159 10.23 -8.67 28.50
CA VAL A 159 10.13 -7.41 27.77
C VAL A 159 10.04 -7.78 26.29
N VAL A 160 8.83 -7.77 25.74
CA VAL A 160 8.61 -7.92 24.31
C VAL A 160 9.21 -6.70 23.62
N THR A 161 10.47 -6.80 23.19
CA THR A 161 11.01 -5.88 22.19
C THR A 161 10.45 -6.32 20.85
N GLU A 162 9.48 -5.57 20.31
CA GLU A 162 9.06 -5.74 18.92
C GLU A 162 10.18 -5.29 17.98
N LEU A 163 11.15 -6.18 17.77
CA LEU A 163 12.22 -6.04 16.79
C LEU A 163 11.65 -6.45 15.42
N PHE A 164 10.94 -5.53 14.77
CA PHE A 164 10.46 -5.73 13.40
C PHE A 164 11.62 -5.65 12.41
N ILE A 165 12.19 -6.81 12.05
CA ILE A 165 13.09 -6.96 10.91
C ILE A 165 12.30 -7.61 9.78
N GLY A 166 11.67 -6.81 8.92
CA GLY A 166 11.23 -7.27 7.59
C GLY A 166 9.82 -6.86 7.16
N LEU A 167 9.71 -6.50 5.87
CA LEU A 167 8.46 -6.24 5.15
C LEU A 167 7.52 -7.45 5.22
N HIS A 168 6.26 -7.23 5.61
CA HIS A 168 5.20 -8.19 5.30
C HIS A 168 5.01 -8.21 3.77
N ARG A 169 5.30 -9.37 3.16
CA ARG A 169 4.63 -9.78 1.92
C ARG A 169 3.31 -10.41 2.33
N SER A 170 2.20 -9.88 1.87
CA SER A 170 0.95 -10.61 1.81
C SER A 170 0.47 -10.66 0.36
N SER A 171 0.25 -11.89 -0.09
CA SER A 171 -0.42 -12.31 -1.31
C SER A 171 -1.81 -11.73 -1.47
#